data_AF-A0A7J8FNN5-F1
#
_entry.id   AF-A0A7J8FNN5-F1
#
_cell.length_a   1.000
_cell.length_b   1.000
_cell.length_c   1.000
_cell.angle_alpha   90.00
_cell.angle_beta   90.00
_cell.angle_gamma   90.00
#
_symmetry.space_group_name_H-M   'P 1'
#
loop_
_entity.id
_entity.type
_entity.pdbx_description
1 polymer ?
#
loop_
_entity_poly.entity_id
_entity_poly.type
_entity_poly.pdbx_seq_one_letter_code
_entity_poly.pdbx_strand_id
1 'polypeptide(L)'
;MGPVSSPLTTHALDTASGLPTQGLGLRLSRLEDHGQQWTKLRTSYTDHDGRCPGLLPAGQMKAGTYELSFDTEGSWKQRGQGSFSPYVGVVFTISNET
;
A
#
# COMPACT_ATOMS: atom_id res chain seq x y z
N MET A 1 -19.13 17.56 -4.57
CA MET A 1 -17.80 17.19 -5.08
C MET A 1 -17.64 15.70 -4.91
N GLY A 2 -17.53 14.92 -5.99
CA GLY A 2 -17.30 13.48 -5.89
C GLY A 2 -15.92 13.19 -5.27
N PRO A 3 -15.70 11.99 -4.73
CA PRO A 3 -14.38 11.60 -4.23
C PRO A 3 -13.37 11.75 -5.36
N VAL A 4 -12.31 12.52 -5.12
CA VAL A 4 -11.22 12.67 -6.08
C VAL A 4 -10.54 11.30 -6.18
N SER A 5 -10.66 10.64 -7.34
CA SER A 5 -10.13 9.30 -7.55
C SER A 5 -8.61 9.32 -7.41
N SER A 6 -8.07 8.42 -6.59
CA SER A 6 -6.63 8.20 -6.52
C SER A 6 -6.16 7.48 -7.78
N PRO A 7 -5.10 7.94 -8.46
CA PRO A 7 -4.54 7.21 -9.60
C PRO A 7 -3.80 5.93 -9.17
N LEU A 8 -3.57 5.71 -7.87
CA LEU A 8 -3.00 4.47 -7.31
C LEU A 8 -4.02 3.80 -6.38
N THR A 9 -4.34 2.54 -6.67
CA THR A 9 -5.28 1.74 -5.86
C THR A 9 -4.64 0.42 -5.43
N THR A 10 -5.15 -0.15 -4.35
CA THR A 10 -4.78 -1.49 -3.89
C THR A 10 -6.03 -2.27 -3.44
N HIS A 11 -5.92 -3.58 -3.41
CA HIS A 11 -6.91 -4.50 -2.84
C HIS A 11 -6.18 -5.69 -2.23
N ALA A 12 -6.41 -5.94 -0.95
CA ALA A 12 -5.81 -7.04 -0.21
C ALA A 12 -6.85 -8.11 0.11
N LEU A 13 -6.55 -9.36 -0.27
CA LEU A 13 -7.37 -10.53 -0.04
C LEU A 13 -6.58 -11.55 0.77
N ASP A 14 -7.20 -12.12 1.79
CA ASP A 14 -6.70 -13.32 2.46
C ASP A 14 -7.18 -14.54 1.67
N THR A 15 -6.26 -15.18 0.96
CA THR A 15 -6.58 -16.32 0.10
C THR A 15 -6.87 -17.61 0.87
N ALA A 16 -6.50 -17.71 2.14
CA ALA A 16 -6.81 -18.89 2.95
C ALA A 16 -8.29 -18.91 3.38
N SER A 17 -8.87 -17.74 3.67
CA SER A 17 -10.29 -17.59 4.01
C SER A 17 -11.15 -17.17 2.82
N GLY A 18 -10.56 -16.65 1.75
CA GLY A 18 -11.27 -16.09 0.60
C GLY A 18 -11.93 -14.73 0.88
N LEU A 19 -11.54 -14.06 1.97
CA LEU A 19 -12.15 -12.82 2.44
C LEU A 19 -11.20 -11.61 2.29
N PRO A 20 -11.73 -10.38 2.16
CA PRO A 20 -10.90 -9.19 2.18
C PRO A 20 -10.13 -9.04 3.49
N THR A 21 -8.89 -8.56 3.41
CA THR A 21 -8.08 -8.31 4.61
C THR A 21 -8.36 -6.90 5.11
N GLN A 22 -9.29 -6.75 6.06
CA GLN A 22 -9.58 -5.48 6.72
C GLN A 22 -8.48 -5.10 7.73
N GLY A 23 -8.17 -3.80 7.83
CA GLY A 23 -7.25 -3.26 8.84
C GLY A 23 -5.77 -3.59 8.62
N LEU A 24 -5.40 -4.07 7.43
CA LEU A 24 -4.02 -4.32 7.06
C LEU A 24 -3.27 -2.99 6.93
N GLY A 25 -2.19 -2.82 7.69
CA GLY A 25 -1.36 -1.61 7.63
C GLY A 25 -0.56 -1.54 6.32
N LEU A 26 -0.53 -0.37 5.69
CA LEU A 26 0.26 -0.10 4.49
C LEU A 26 1.09 1.17 4.61
N ARG A 27 2.20 1.19 3.87
CA ARG A 27 3.06 2.37 3.69
C ARG A 27 3.39 2.55 2.22
N LEU A 28 3.07 3.71 1.68
CA LEU A 28 3.52 4.16 0.37
C LEU A 28 4.78 5.02 0.54
N SER A 29 5.85 4.67 -0.16
CA SER A 29 7.10 5.40 -0.21
C SER A 29 7.53 5.64 -1.65
N ARG A 30 8.34 6.67 -1.90
CA ARG A 30 9.01 6.93 -3.19
C ARG A 30 10.52 6.94 -2.97
N LEU A 31 11.25 6.37 -3.91
CA LEU A 31 12.71 6.41 -3.95
C LEU A 31 13.17 7.80 -4.39
N GLU A 32 14.10 8.40 -3.65
CA GLU A 32 14.66 9.71 -4.00
C GLU A 32 15.57 9.62 -5.25
N ASP A 33 15.54 10.65 -6.10
CA ASP A 33 16.29 10.66 -7.37
C ASP A 33 17.83 10.60 -7.17
N HIS A 34 18.31 11.00 -5.99
CA HIS A 34 19.74 11.11 -5.66
C HIS A 34 20.26 10.01 -4.73
N GLY A 35 19.47 8.96 -4.42
CA GLY A 35 19.97 7.89 -3.56
C GLY A 35 19.01 6.73 -3.35
N GLN A 36 19.53 5.64 -2.78
CA GLN A 36 18.75 4.44 -2.39
C GLN A 36 17.87 4.68 -1.14
N GLN A 37 17.42 5.92 -0.92
CA GLN A 37 16.63 6.31 0.24
C GLN A 37 15.14 6.38 -0.13
N TRP A 38 14.31 5.73 0.70
CA TRP A 38 12.87 5.76 0.58
C TRP A 38 12.27 6.88 1.43
N THR A 39 11.53 7.78 0.78
CA THR A 39 10.73 8.82 1.44
C THR A 39 9.29 8.38 1.55
N LYS A 40 8.80 8.30 2.80
CA LYS A 40 7.41 7.95 3.08
C LYS A 40 6.47 9.04 2.58
N LEU A 41 5.53 8.66 1.73
CA LEU A 41 4.46 9.54 1.25
C LEU A 41 3.20 9.41 2.12
N ARG A 42 2.82 8.17 2.47
CA ARG A 42 1.57 7.92 3.21
C ARG A 42 1.65 6.64 4.04
N THR A 43 0.97 6.66 5.19
CA THR A 43 0.57 5.47 5.95
C THR A 43 -0.94 5.33 5.86
N SER A 44 -1.44 4.11 5.70
CA SER A 44 -2.88 3.87 5.66
C SER A 44 -3.22 2.46 6.09
N TYR A 45 -4.52 2.15 6.10
CA TYR A 45 -5.06 0.84 6.46
C TYR A 45 -6.14 0.46 5.45
N THR A 46 -6.29 -0.84 5.20
CA THR A 46 -7.40 -1.32 4.38
C THR A 46 -8.75 -1.18 5.08
N ASP A 47 -9.78 -0.84 4.32
CA ASP A 47 -11.18 -0.83 4.76
C ASP A 47 -11.79 -2.24 4.80
N HIS A 48 -13.10 -2.33 5.02
CA HIS A 48 -13.84 -3.60 5.13
C HIS A 48 -13.87 -4.40 3.82
N ASP A 49 -13.62 -3.76 2.67
CA ASP A 49 -13.49 -4.41 1.36
C ASP A 49 -12.02 -4.66 1.01
N GLY A 50 -11.11 -4.56 1.98
CA GLY A 50 -9.68 -4.79 1.75
C GLY A 50 -9.01 -3.73 0.88
N ARG A 51 -9.65 -2.58 0.65
CA ARG A 51 -9.17 -1.50 -0.23
C ARG A 51 -8.60 -0.35 0.57
N CYS A 52 -7.84 0.51 -0.10
CA CYS A 52 -7.32 1.72 0.51
C CYS A 52 -7.56 2.93 -0.40
N PRO A 53 -8.67 3.68 -0.20
CA PRO A 53 -8.95 4.85 -1.02
C PRO A 53 -7.98 6.00 -0.72
N GLY A 54 -7.61 6.74 -1.76
CA GLY A 54 -6.79 7.95 -1.63
C GLY A 54 -5.30 7.72 -1.45
N LEU A 55 -4.76 6.51 -1.67
CA LEU A 55 -3.34 6.18 -1.45
C LEU A 55 -2.36 7.24 -1.99
N LEU A 56 -2.64 7.76 -3.19
CA LEU A 56 -1.91 8.88 -3.78
C LEU A 56 -2.93 9.95 -4.23
N PRO A 57 -2.90 11.19 -3.72
CA PRO A 57 -3.80 12.23 -4.19
C PRO A 57 -3.61 12.52 -5.69
N ALA A 58 -4.69 12.85 -6.40
CA ALA A 58 -4.60 13.27 -7.80
C ALA A 58 -3.64 14.47 -7.95
N GLY A 59 -2.84 14.48 -9.02
CA GLY A 59 -1.81 15.49 -9.28
C GLY A 59 -0.51 15.32 -8.49
N GLN A 60 -0.43 14.36 -7.56
CA GLN A 60 0.80 13.99 -6.84
C GLN A 60 1.50 12.75 -7.43
N MET A 61 0.92 12.14 -8.46
CA MET A 61 1.58 11.05 -9.18
C MET A 61 2.71 11.63 -10.03
N LYS A 62 3.94 11.22 -9.72
CA LYS A 62 5.16 11.61 -10.41
C LYS A 62 5.87 10.39 -10.95
N ALA A 63 6.62 10.57 -12.03
CA ALA A 63 7.47 9.51 -12.54
C ALA A 63 8.53 9.16 -11.49
N GLY A 64 8.84 7.87 -11.35
CA GLY A 64 9.81 7.41 -10.37
C GLY A 64 9.47 6.05 -9.78
N THR A 65 10.31 5.60 -8.87
CA THR A 65 10.18 4.30 -8.22
C THR A 65 9.47 4.45 -6.89
N TYR A 66 8.47 3.62 -6.65
CA TYR A 66 7.64 3.59 -5.46
C TYR A 66 7.70 2.22 -4.80
N GLU A 67 7.42 2.19 -3.51
CA GLU A 67 7.20 0.97 -2.75
C GLU A 67 5.87 1.07 -2.03
N LEU A 68 5.03 0.04 -2.15
CA LEU A 68 3.89 -0.19 -1.28
C LEU A 68 4.21 -1.38 -0.36
N SER A 69 4.48 -1.08 0.91
CA SER A 69 4.76 -2.09 1.93
C SER A 69 3.49 -2.44 2.70
N PHE A 70 3.24 -3.74 2.90
CA PHE A 70 2.10 -4.30 3.61
C PHE A 70 2.58 -4.99 4.89
N ASP A 71 2.02 -4.59 6.04
CA ASP A 71 2.35 -5.15 7.37
C ASP A 71 1.63 -6.50 7.60
N THR A 72 2.17 -7.55 6.99
CA THR A 72 1.61 -8.91 7.11
C THR A 72 1.75 -9.48 8.51
N GLU A 73 2.86 -9.24 9.20
CA GLU A 73 3.03 -9.70 10.57
C GLU A 73 2.02 -9.09 11.52
N GLY A 74 1.81 -7.77 11.47
CA GLY A 74 0.79 -7.10 12.27
C GLY A 74 -0.60 -7.67 12.04
N SER A 75 -0.95 -7.98 10.79
CA SER A 75 -2.24 -8.56 10.43
C SER A 75 -2.43 -9.99 10.98
N TRP A 76 -1.44 -10.86 10.84
CA TRP A 76 -1.54 -12.24 11.34
C TRP A 76 -1.45 -12.33 12.87
N LYS A 77 -0.65 -11.47 13.52
CA LYS A 77 -0.58 -11.39 14.99
C LYS A 77 -1.93 -11.08 15.62
N GLN A 78 -2.73 -10.20 15.01
CA GLN A 78 -4.09 -9.91 15.49
C GLN A 78 -5.00 -11.15 15.46
N ARG A 79 -4.68 -12.14 14.61
CA ARG A 79 -5.38 -13.42 14.49
C ARG A 79 -4.74 -14.55 15.29
N GLY A 80 -3.76 -14.23 16.15
CA GLY A 80 -3.02 -15.22 16.95
C GLY A 80 -2.14 -16.16 16.13
N GLN A 81 -1.79 -15.79 14.90
CA GLN A 81 -0.99 -16.61 13.98
C GLN A 81 0.37 -15.97 13.73
N GLY A 82 1.38 -16.82 13.52
CA GLY A 82 2.69 -16.37 13.04
C GLY A 82 2.65 -16.07 11.55
N SER A 83 3.39 -15.04 11.13
CA SER A 83 3.61 -14.76 9.70
C SER A 83 5.00 -15.23 9.31
N PHE A 84 5.13 -15.90 8.15
CA PHE A 84 6.43 -16.18 7.56
C PHE A 84 7.12 -14.90 7.07
N SER A 85 6.33 -13.98 6.51
CA SER A 85 6.81 -12.68 6.02
C SER A 85 6.52 -11.59 7.05
N PRO A 86 7.53 -10.89 7.60
CA PRO A 86 7.29 -9.81 8.54
C PRO A 86 6.50 -8.66 7.88
N TYR A 87 6.82 -8.38 6.63
CA TYR A 87 6.07 -7.51 5.74
C TYR A 87 6.28 -7.98 4.29
N VAL A 88 5.45 -7.48 3.38
CA VAL A 88 5.61 -7.69 1.93
C VAL A 88 5.74 -6.32 1.27
N GLY A 89 6.84 -6.08 0.55
CA GLY A 89 7.05 -4.86 -0.22
C GLY A 89 6.84 -5.11 -1.71
N VAL A 90 6.00 -4.29 -2.35
CA VAL A 90 5.87 -4.26 -3.82
C VAL A 90 6.53 -3.00 -4.33
N VAL A 91 7.67 -3.17 -5.01
CA VAL A 91 8.42 -2.07 -5.64
C VAL A 91 8.05 -1.97 -7.11
N PHE A 92 7.71 -0.77 -7.58
CA PHE A 92 7.26 -0.53 -8.95
C PHE A 92 7.68 0.85 -9.45
N THR A 93 7.75 1.02 -10.76
CA THR A 93 8.09 2.31 -11.40
C THR A 93 6.87 2.87 -12.12
N ILE A 94 6.62 4.16 -11.91
CA ILE A 94 5.65 4.94 -12.68
C ILE A 94 6.43 5.71 -13.75
N SER A 95 6.06 5.54 -15.01
CA SER A 95 6.65 6.27 -16.14
C SER A 95 5.75 7.36 -16.73
N ASN A 96 4.42 7.19 -16.65
CA ASN A 96 3.44 8.16 -17.13
C ASN A 96 2.72 8.81 -15.95
N GLU A 97 2.82 10.13 -15.83
CA GLU A 97 2.14 10.93 -14.80
C GLU A 97 0.69 11.23 -15.19
N THR A 98 -0.19 11.35 -14.18
CA THR A 98 -1.60 11.77 -14.33
C THR A 98 -1.98 12.81 -13.29
#